data_AF-A0A242CVG7-F1
#
_entry.id   AF-A0A242CVG7-F1
#
_cell.length_a   1.000
_cell.length_b   1.000
_cell.length_c   1.000
_cell.angle_alpha   90.00
_cell.angle_beta   90.00
_cell.angle_gamma   90.00
#
_symmetry.space_group_name_H-M   'P 1'
#
loop_
_entity.id
_entity.type
_entity.pdbx_description
1 polymer ?
#
loop_
_entity_poly.entity_id
_entity_poly.type
_entity_poly.pdbx_seq_one_letter_code
_entity_poly.pdbx_strand_id
1 'polypeptide(L)'
;MKITVDARAVMKNTTDYIFDDLKYDFPPTEIELTDDPNDYVNTLSKIIREYKDEFIRCLEIDFLMRMAMDSHERLAEHGLEIIPEKDS
;
A
#
# COMPACT_ATOMS: atom_id res chain seq x y z
N MET A 1 17.30 -25.01 -2.35
CA MET A 1 16.90 -24.35 -1.08
C MET A 1 15.46 -23.88 -1.22
N LYS A 2 14.70 -23.82 -0.12
CA LYS A 2 13.33 -23.28 -0.09
C LYS A 2 13.20 -22.39 1.13
N ILE A 3 12.70 -21.18 0.94
CA ILE A 3 12.23 -20.31 2.03
C ILE A 3 10.70 -20.27 1.98
N THR A 4 10.07 -20.17 3.14
CA THR A 4 8.63 -19.91 3.25
C THR A 4 8.45 -18.42 3.38
N VAL A 5 7.50 -17.79 2.70
CA VAL A 5 7.13 -16.39 2.92
C VAL A 5 5.63 -16.34 3.18
N ASP A 6 5.21 -15.65 4.25
CA ASP A 6 3.79 -15.47 4.56
C ASP A 6 3.28 -14.15 4.01
N ALA A 7 2.94 -14.15 2.72
CA ALA A 7 2.39 -13.00 2.03
C ALA A 7 1.13 -12.42 2.70
N ARG A 8 0.35 -13.23 3.41
CA ARG A 8 -0.87 -12.77 4.11
C ARG A 8 -0.52 -11.93 5.33
N ALA A 9 0.46 -12.39 6.12
CA ALA A 9 0.94 -11.65 7.28
C ALA A 9 1.57 -10.32 6.85
N VAL A 10 2.38 -10.35 5.78
CA VAL A 10 2.98 -9.13 5.20
C VAL A 10 1.90 -8.17 4.72
N MET A 11 0.92 -8.64 3.94
CA MET A 11 -0.18 -7.82 3.43
C MET A 11 -1.01 -7.18 4.54
N LYS A 12 -1.31 -7.94 5.60
CA LYS A 12 -2.04 -7.41 6.76
C LYS A 12 -1.29 -6.25 7.40
N ASN A 13 0.00 -6.43 7.66
CA ASN A 13 0.82 -5.38 8.28
C ASN A 13 0.93 -4.16 7.34
N THR A 14 1.18 -4.37 6.05
CA THR A 14 1.23 -3.29 5.05
C THR A 14 -0.04 -2.43 5.07
N THR A 15 -1.20 -3.07 5.13
CA THR A 15 -2.49 -2.37 5.09
C THR A 15 -2.65 -1.42 6.29
N ASP A 16 -2.23 -1.85 7.49
CA ASP A 16 -2.32 -1.04 8.71
C ASP A 16 -1.45 0.24 8.59
N TYR A 17 -0.23 0.15 8.04
CA TYR A 17 0.67 1.30 7.85
C TYR A 17 0.13 2.30 6.81
N ILE A 18 -0.43 1.81 5.71
CA ILE A 18 -0.93 2.67 4.63
C ILE A 18 -2.08 3.56 5.11
N PHE A 19 -2.94 3.06 5.99
CA PHE A 19 -4.03 3.89 6.53
C PHE A 19 -3.52 5.07 7.36
N ASP A 20 -2.40 4.90 8.08
CA ASP A 20 -1.78 5.98 8.83
C ASP A 20 -1.13 7.03 7.91
N ASP A 21 -0.51 6.59 6.81
CA ASP A 21 0.12 7.48 5.82
C ASP A 21 -0.93 8.26 4.99
N LEU A 22 -1.94 7.55 4.48
CA LEU A 22 -3.01 8.14 3.67
C LEU A 22 -3.86 9.14 4.43
N LYS A 23 -3.86 9.10 5.77
CA LYS A 23 -4.59 10.08 6.60
C LYS A 23 -4.15 11.52 6.33
N TYR A 24 -2.90 11.73 5.94
CA TYR A 24 -2.37 13.06 5.63
C TYR A 24 -2.70 13.49 4.20
N ASP A 25 -2.69 12.55 3.26
CA ASP A 25 -2.93 12.83 1.83
C ASP A 25 -4.43 12.91 1.49
N PHE A 26 -5.28 12.24 2.28
CA PHE A 26 -6.74 12.25 2.15
C PHE A 26 -7.41 12.74 3.44
N PRO A 27 -7.32 14.05 3.75
CA PRO A 27 -8.08 14.61 4.85
C PRO A 27 -9.59 14.47 4.61
N PRO A 28 -10.43 14.55 5.66
CA PRO A 28 -11.88 14.54 5.50
C PRO A 28 -12.35 15.61 4.50
N THR A 29 -13.11 15.18 3.50
CA THR A 29 -13.64 16.05 2.45
C THR A 29 -15.08 16.46 2.78
N GLU A 30 -15.37 17.76 2.78
CA GLU A 30 -16.73 18.28 2.87
C GLU A 30 -17.43 18.14 1.51
N ILE A 31 -18.67 17.67 1.51
CA ILE A 31 -19.50 17.53 0.30
C ILE A 31 -20.62 18.56 0.37
N GLU A 32 -20.62 19.50 -0.57
CA GLU A 32 -21.71 20.45 -0.76
C GLU A 32 -22.89 19.75 -1.43
N LEU A 33 -24.08 19.86 -0.82
CA LEU A 33 -25.31 19.30 -1.38
C LEU A 33 -25.99 20.35 -2.26
N THR A 34 -26.24 19.99 -3.51
CA THR A 34 -27.02 20.79 -4.45
C THR A 34 -28.43 20.19 -4.61
N ASP A 35 -29.31 20.90 -5.31
CA ASP A 35 -30.65 20.39 -5.64
C ASP A 35 -30.61 19.25 -6.69
N ASP A 36 -29.46 18.99 -7.33
CA ASP A 36 -29.28 17.87 -8.28
C ASP A 36 -28.68 16.64 -7.55
N PRO A 37 -29.45 15.55 -7.40
CA PRO A 37 -28.94 14.32 -6.78
C PRO A 37 -27.78 13.67 -7.56
N ASN A 38 -27.64 13.96 -8.85
CA ASN A 38 -26.52 13.43 -9.64
C ASN A 38 -25.19 14.09 -9.27
N ASP A 39 -25.19 15.36 -8.87
CA ASP A 39 -23.97 16.06 -8.45
C ASP A 39 -23.37 15.41 -7.20
N TYR A 40 -24.21 15.02 -6.24
CA TYR A 40 -23.78 14.27 -5.07
C TYR A 40 -23.14 12.93 -5.45
N VAL A 41 -23.80 12.15 -6.32
CA VAL A 41 -23.29 10.84 -6.78
C VAL A 41 -21.97 10.99 -7.53
N ASN A 42 -21.86 12.01 -8.38
CA ASN A 42 -20.64 12.32 -9.13
C ASN A 42 -19.49 12.71 -8.21
N THR A 43 -19.77 13.51 -7.19
CA THR A 43 -18.77 13.96 -6.21
C THR A 43 -18.26 12.78 -5.37
N LEU A 44 -19.15 11.96 -4.84
CA LEU A 44 -18.77 10.72 -4.16
C LEU A 44 -17.94 9.79 -5.04
N SER A 45 -18.35 9.61 -6.30
CA SER A 45 -17.65 8.73 -7.22
C SER A 45 -16.22 9.20 -7.49
N LYS A 46 -15.97 10.51 -7.54
CA LYS A 46 -14.62 11.08 -7.66
C LYS A 46 -13.78 10.81 -6.42
N ILE A 47 -14.29 11.13 -5.23
CA ILE A 47 -13.60 10.90 -3.95
C ILE A 47 -13.22 9.43 -3.79
N ILE A 48 -14.16 8.52 -4.05
CA ILE A 48 -13.92 7.07 -3.96
C ILE A 48 -12.82 6.65 -4.93
N ARG A 49 -12.84 7.17 -6.16
CA ARG A 49 -11.85 6.80 -7.18
C ARG A 49 -10.44 7.26 -6.80
N GLU A 50 -10.31 8.51 -6.40
CA GLU A 50 -9.02 9.10 -6.00
C GLU A 50 -8.43 8.35 -4.80
N TYR A 51 -9.21 8.13 -3.74
CA TYR A 51 -8.77 7.38 -2.57
C TYR A 51 -8.37 5.95 -2.93
N LYS A 52 -9.17 5.26 -3.74
CA LYS A 52 -8.93 3.86 -4.11
C LYS A 52 -7.69 3.71 -5.00
N ASP A 53 -7.52 4.58 -5.99
CA ASP A 53 -6.35 4.53 -6.89
C ASP A 53 -5.05 4.76 -6.10
N GLU A 54 -5.05 5.71 -5.16
CA GLU A 54 -3.88 6.00 -4.33
C GLU A 54 -3.64 4.92 -3.26
N PHE A 55 -4.69 4.37 -2.65
CA PHE A 55 -4.56 3.22 -1.74
C PHE A 55 -3.90 2.03 -2.44
N ILE A 56 -4.33 1.70 -3.66
CA ILE A 56 -3.73 0.60 -4.44
C ILE A 56 -2.26 0.89 -4.74
N ARG A 57 -1.93 2.13 -5.15
CA ARG A 57 -0.55 2.54 -5.45
C ARG A 57 0.37 2.36 -4.23
N CYS A 58 -0.07 2.84 -3.07
CA CYS A 58 0.68 2.68 -1.82
C CYS A 58 0.78 1.21 -1.41
N LEU A 59 -0.30 0.44 -1.57
CA LEU A 59 -0.34 -1.00 -1.29
C LEU A 59 0.69 -1.77 -2.10
N GLU A 60 0.80 -1.52 -3.39
CA GLU A 60 1.75 -2.20 -4.27
C GLU A 60 3.20 -1.94 -3.88
N ILE A 61 3.55 -0.67 -3.63
CA ILE A 61 4.92 -0.26 -3.30
C ILE A 61 5.34 -0.85 -1.94
N ASP A 62 4.54 -0.63 -0.91
CA ASP A 62 4.90 -1.06 0.44
C ASP A 62 4.86 -2.58 0.59
N PHE A 63 3.90 -3.24 -0.06
CA PHE A 63 3.83 -4.70 -0.05
C PHE A 63 5.07 -5.30 -0.71
N LEU A 64 5.50 -4.78 -1.85
CA LEU A 64 6.72 -5.24 -2.52
C LEU A 64 7.95 -5.06 -1.62
N MET A 65 8.11 -3.88 -1.01
CA MET A 65 9.25 -3.59 -0.13
C MET A 65 9.29 -4.54 1.06
N ARG A 66 8.16 -4.74 1.75
CA ARG A 66 8.09 -5.60 2.93
C ARG A 66 8.24 -7.09 2.59
N MET A 67 7.72 -7.52 1.45
CA MET A 67 7.96 -8.86 0.92
C MET A 67 9.44 -9.10 0.64
N ALA A 68 10.12 -8.11 0.05
CA ALA A 68 11.56 -8.19 -0.18
C ALA A 68 12.33 -8.29 1.14
N MET A 69 11.96 -7.48 2.15
CA MET A 69 12.57 -7.50 3.48
C MET A 69 12.38 -8.85 4.19
N ASP A 70 11.15 -9.38 4.28
CA ASP A 70 10.88 -10.71 4.90
C ASP A 70 11.66 -11.81 4.18
N SER A 71 11.72 -11.77 2.84
CA SER A 71 12.49 -12.75 2.08
C SER A 71 14.00 -12.65 2.34
N HIS A 72 14.53 -11.44 2.50
CA HIS A 72 15.94 -11.21 2.79
C HIS A 72 16.33 -11.70 4.18
N GLU A 73 15.51 -11.41 5.20
CA GLU A 73 15.72 -11.92 6.57
C GLU A 73 15.78 -13.45 6.60
N ARG A 74 14.86 -14.12 5.89
CA ARG A 74 14.86 -15.60 5.81
C ARG A 74 16.04 -16.16 5.02
N LEU A 75 16.54 -15.44 4.02
CA LEU A 75 17.76 -15.85 3.33
C LEU A 75 18.99 -15.76 4.24
N ALA A 76 19.05 -14.71 5.07
CA ALA A 76 20.13 -14.53 6.04
C ALA A 76 20.14 -15.64 7.11
N GLU A 77 18.97 -16.14 7.55
CA GLU A 77 18.87 -17.33 8.43
C GLU A 77 19.52 -18.58 7.82
N HIS A 78 19.60 -18.66 6.50
CA HIS A 78 20.28 -19.72 5.76
C HIS A 78 21.74 -19.39 5.39
N GLY A 79 22.29 -18.29 5.92
CA GLY A 79 23.66 -17.86 5.63
C GLY A 79 23.86 -17.29 4.23
N LEU A 80 22.78 -16.85 3.58
CA LEU A 80 22.83 -16.20 2.27
C LEU A 80 22.58 -14.70 2.42
N GLU A 81 23.55 -13.91 1.97
CA GLU A 81 23.46 -12.45 1.95
C GLU A 81 23.24 -11.97 0.50
N ILE A 82 22.23 -11.11 0.30
CA ILE A 82 22.04 -10.43 -0.98
C ILE A 82 22.97 -9.24 -1.01
N ILE A 83 24.04 -9.33 -1.81
CA ILE A 83 24.98 -8.21 -2.02
C ILE A 83 24.45 -7.38 -3.20
N PRO A 84 24.13 -6.08 -3.00
CA PRO A 84 23.77 -5.21 -4.11
C PRO A 84 24.94 -5.14 -5.10
N GLU A 85 24.70 -5.37 -6.39
CA GLU A 85 25.68 -5.03 -7.40
C GLU A 85 25.93 -3.52 -7.31
N LYS A 86 27.19 -3.12 -7.11
CA LYS A 86 27.57 -1.72 -7.27
C LYS A 86 27.40 -1.39 -8.74
N ASP A 87 26.53 -0.43 -9.04
CA ASP A 87 26.48 0.22 -10.34
C ASP A 87 27.92 0.61 -10.74
N SER A 88 28.40 0.05 -11.84
CA SER A 88 29.71 0.36 -12.44
C SER A 88 29.62 1.60 -13.32
#